data_AF-A0A1G0XKV1-F1
#
_entry.id   AF-A0A1G0XKV1-F1
#
_cell.length_a   1.000
_cell.length_b   1.000
_cell.length_c   1.000
_cell.angle_alpha   90.00
_cell.angle_beta   90.00
_cell.angle_gamma   90.00
#
_symmetry.space_group_name_H-M   'P 1'
#
loop_
_entity.id
_entity.type
_entity.pdbx_description
1 polymer ?
#
loop_
_entity_poly.entity_id
_entity_poly.type
_entity_poly.pdbx_seq_one_letter_code
_entity_poly.pdbx_strand_id
1 'polypeptide(L)'
;MYRRIFISSVLAFWLLPSVSCLAESYEKLDKKIVDAYNSEPKRMQDVYVYAMQILERTRLDNSDDSSQWEDKAQKLVTVAAYGETDRAIDNKDYREAYVWAMRGITNGASRGEIDGVTMKQVYDALKDLADKLAREPVVKEMKYGKTMQEVLDYRKVRKSSDYLPRDKKDVAGRPEIKEKNYQLLEGPSQDSSGNLYVKVKYDFGAIITIRYYVKRGWKNINLPDASADAPYYLSWQECADANADISKLRNAPEPVRKKDPGKKLYFEEAKPSEL
;
A
#
# COMPACT_ATOMS: atom_id res chain seq x y z
N MET A 1 -9.29 22.52 -82.22
CA MET A 1 -8.20 21.55 -81.96
C MET A 1 -7.16 22.22 -81.06
N TYR A 2 -7.22 22.02 -79.75
CA TYR A 2 -6.16 22.44 -78.82
C TYR A 2 -5.75 21.25 -77.94
N ARG A 3 -4.44 21.08 -77.82
CA ARG A 3 -3.73 19.92 -77.27
C ARG A 3 -3.79 19.87 -75.74
N ARG A 4 -4.16 18.68 -75.25
CA ARG A 4 -3.76 17.98 -74.01
C ARG A 4 -3.14 18.80 -72.87
N ILE A 5 -3.93 18.92 -71.80
CA ILE A 5 -3.48 19.22 -70.43
C ILE A 5 -2.76 17.97 -69.89
N PHE A 6 -1.49 18.09 -69.55
CA PHE A 6 -0.73 17.09 -68.78
C PHE A 6 -0.76 17.55 -67.32
N ILE A 7 -1.62 16.92 -66.50
CA ILE A 7 -1.63 17.12 -65.05
C ILE A 7 -0.47 16.30 -64.49
N SER A 8 0.66 16.96 -64.27
CA SER A 8 1.76 16.40 -63.49
C SER A 8 1.33 16.25 -62.03
N SER A 9 1.16 15.00 -61.62
CA SER A 9 1.61 14.46 -60.33
C SER A 9 1.42 15.36 -59.10
N VAL A 10 0.20 15.35 -58.57
CA VAL A 10 -0.04 15.62 -57.14
C VAL A 10 0.53 14.43 -56.36
N LEU A 11 1.83 14.48 -56.11
CA LEU A 11 2.53 13.67 -55.10
C LEU A 11 3.23 14.64 -54.15
N ALA A 12 2.46 15.57 -53.60
CA ALA A 12 2.78 16.17 -52.31
C ALA A 12 2.44 15.11 -51.26
N PHE A 13 3.36 14.15 -51.14
CA PHE A 13 3.45 13.22 -50.04
C PHE A 13 3.51 14.08 -48.78
N TRP A 14 2.39 14.15 -48.06
CA TRP A 14 2.31 14.68 -46.72
C TRP A 14 3.20 13.82 -45.83
N LEU A 15 4.48 14.19 -45.76
CA LEU A 15 5.34 13.89 -44.63
C LEU A 15 4.83 14.75 -43.46
N LEU A 16 3.65 14.39 -42.95
CA LEU A 16 3.35 14.68 -41.56
C LEU A 16 4.37 13.86 -40.77
N PRO A 17 5.17 14.48 -39.88
CA PRO A 17 5.86 13.70 -38.88
C PRO A 17 4.73 13.02 -38.10
N SER A 18 4.59 11.71 -38.29
CA SER A 18 3.90 10.87 -37.33
C SER A 18 4.57 11.18 -36.00
N VAL A 19 3.92 12.02 -35.20
CA VAL A 19 4.18 12.15 -33.78
C VAL A 19 3.74 10.81 -33.23
N SER A 20 4.59 9.81 -33.41
CA SER A 20 4.64 8.64 -32.57
C SER A 20 5.01 9.19 -31.20
N CYS A 21 4.01 9.71 -30.48
CA CYS A 21 4.05 9.72 -29.03
C CYS A 21 4.47 8.30 -28.67
N LEU A 22 5.74 8.13 -28.28
CA LEU A 22 6.30 6.86 -27.87
C LEU A 22 5.47 6.40 -26.67
N ALA A 23 4.41 5.65 -26.96
CA ALA A 23 3.62 4.99 -25.94
C ALA A 23 4.59 4.07 -25.20
N GLU A 24 4.77 4.34 -23.92
CA GLU A 24 5.73 3.65 -23.09
C GLU A 24 5.41 2.15 -23.05
N SER A 25 6.40 1.28 -23.24
CA SER A 25 6.17 -0.17 -23.34
C SER A 25 5.61 -0.73 -22.02
N TYR A 26 4.95 -1.88 -22.09
CA TYR A 26 4.38 -2.52 -20.89
C TYR A 26 5.45 -2.77 -19.83
N GLU A 27 6.64 -3.24 -20.23
CA GLU A 27 7.75 -3.53 -19.31
C GLU A 27 8.27 -2.26 -18.64
N LYS A 28 8.27 -1.13 -19.35
CA LYS A 28 8.71 0.14 -18.79
C LYS A 28 7.69 0.71 -17.81
N LEU A 29 6.39 0.55 -18.09
CA LEU A 29 5.32 0.88 -17.15
C LEU A 29 5.35 -0.05 -15.92
N ASP A 30 5.58 -1.34 -16.12
CA ASP A 30 5.71 -2.32 -15.05
C ASP A 30 6.88 -2.04 -14.13
N LYS A 31 8.04 -1.68 -14.70
CA LYS A 31 9.20 -1.26 -13.89
C LYS A 31 8.85 -0.07 -13.00
N LYS A 32 8.13 0.93 -13.53
CA LYS A 32 7.67 2.09 -12.74
C LYS A 32 6.67 1.69 -11.65
N ILE A 33 5.80 0.71 -11.91
CA ILE A 33 4.90 0.15 -10.90
C ILE A 33 5.71 -0.49 -9.78
N VAL A 34 6.69 -1.34 -10.11
CA VAL A 34 7.57 -1.98 -9.14
C VAL A 34 8.33 -0.94 -8.32
N ASP A 35 8.90 0.08 -8.97
CA ASP A 35 9.62 1.18 -8.31
C ASP A 35 8.71 2.03 -7.40
N ALA A 36 7.42 2.17 -7.74
CA ALA A 36 6.44 2.90 -6.93
C ALA A 36 5.89 2.05 -5.76
N TYR A 37 5.68 0.76 -6.00
CA TYR A 37 5.19 -0.19 -5.00
C TYR A 37 6.23 -0.48 -3.91
N ASN A 38 7.51 -0.48 -4.28
CA ASN A 38 8.64 -0.74 -3.38
C ASN A 38 9.27 0.54 -2.79
N SER A 39 8.74 1.74 -3.09
CA SER A 39 9.27 2.97 -2.47
C SER A 39 8.84 3.10 -1.01
N GLU A 40 9.59 3.88 -0.22
CA GLU A 40 9.23 4.27 1.13
C GLU A 40 9.05 5.80 1.23
N PRO A 41 7.83 6.30 1.50
CA PRO A 41 6.57 5.56 1.60
C PRO A 41 6.11 4.99 0.24
N LYS A 42 5.21 3.99 0.27
CA LYS A 42 4.65 3.39 -0.96
C LYS A 42 3.83 4.42 -1.75
N ARG A 43 4.12 4.55 -3.04
CA ARG A 43 3.44 5.51 -3.93
C ARG A 43 2.28 4.85 -4.67
N MET A 44 1.22 4.46 -3.94
CA MET A 44 0.10 3.69 -4.52
C MET A 44 -0.68 4.48 -5.59
N GLN A 45 -0.75 5.81 -5.51
CA GLN A 45 -1.30 6.64 -6.60
C GLN A 45 -0.55 6.44 -7.93
N ASP A 46 0.78 6.34 -7.88
CA ASP A 46 1.59 6.11 -9.07
C ASP A 46 1.36 4.69 -9.61
N VAL A 47 1.26 3.69 -8.71
CA VAL A 47 0.88 2.32 -9.07
C VAL A 47 -0.46 2.32 -9.82
N TYR A 48 -1.47 3.05 -9.31
CA TYR A 48 -2.76 3.20 -9.97
C TYR A 48 -2.62 3.86 -11.35
N VAL A 49 -1.91 4.99 -11.45
CA VAL A 49 -1.75 5.73 -12.71
C VAL A 49 -1.07 4.88 -13.77
N TYR A 50 0.03 4.20 -13.43
CA TYR A 50 0.74 3.35 -14.39
C TYR A 50 -0.07 2.11 -14.77
N ALA A 51 -0.80 1.51 -13.82
CA ALA A 51 -1.71 0.41 -14.14
C ALA A 51 -2.84 0.85 -15.09
N MET A 52 -3.43 2.03 -14.87
CA MET A 52 -4.44 2.59 -15.79
C MET A 52 -3.87 2.90 -17.17
N GLN A 53 -2.60 3.31 -17.28
CA GLN A 53 -1.92 3.47 -18.57
C GLN A 53 -1.71 2.14 -19.30
N ILE A 54 -1.41 1.06 -18.56
CA ILE A 54 -1.40 -0.29 -19.12
C ILE A 54 -2.80 -0.65 -19.65
N LEU A 55 -3.86 -0.42 -18.86
CA LEU A 55 -5.25 -0.70 -19.31
C LEU A 55 -5.62 0.09 -20.57
N GLU A 56 -5.31 1.39 -20.63
CA GLU A 56 -5.56 2.19 -21.83
C GLU A 56 -4.81 1.63 -23.05
N ARG A 57 -3.57 1.17 -22.87
CA ARG A 57 -2.78 0.56 -23.94
C ARG A 57 -3.36 -0.77 -24.40
N THR A 58 -3.76 -1.65 -23.48
CA THR A 58 -4.35 -2.96 -23.82
C THR A 58 -5.63 -2.84 -24.64
N ARG A 59 -6.42 -1.77 -24.44
CA ARG A 59 -7.63 -1.50 -25.26
C ARG A 59 -7.32 -1.18 -26.72
N LEU A 60 -6.10 -0.73 -27.01
CA LEU A 60 -5.64 -0.38 -28.35
C LEU A 60 -4.75 -1.48 -28.95
N ASP A 61 -4.48 -2.54 -28.19
CA ASP A 61 -3.50 -3.58 -28.52
C ASP A 61 -4.19 -4.94 -28.71
N ASN A 62 -4.20 -5.42 -29.95
CA ASN A 62 -4.82 -6.67 -30.34
C ASN A 62 -3.88 -7.88 -30.24
N SER A 63 -2.73 -7.76 -29.56
CA SER A 63 -1.81 -8.88 -29.33
C SER A 63 -2.32 -9.83 -28.25
N ASP A 64 -1.93 -11.12 -28.33
CA ASP A 64 -2.29 -12.12 -27.32
C ASP A 64 -1.72 -11.77 -25.93
N ASP A 65 -0.57 -11.09 -25.89
CA ASP A 65 0.09 -10.63 -24.68
C ASP A 65 -0.69 -9.52 -23.96
N SER A 66 -1.53 -8.76 -24.67
CA SER A 66 -2.29 -7.64 -24.09
C SER A 66 -3.26 -8.11 -22.99
N SER A 67 -3.81 -9.32 -23.14
CA SER A 67 -4.72 -9.92 -22.16
C SER A 67 -4.07 -10.17 -20.79
N GLN A 68 -2.80 -10.58 -20.77
CA GLN A 68 -2.05 -10.82 -19.53
C GLN A 68 -1.71 -9.50 -18.84
N TRP A 69 -1.35 -8.49 -19.62
CA TRP A 69 -1.10 -7.14 -19.12
C TRP A 69 -2.36 -6.48 -18.58
N GLU A 70 -3.51 -6.71 -19.22
CA GLU A 70 -4.80 -6.23 -18.76
C GLU A 70 -5.15 -6.85 -17.40
N ASP A 71 -5.09 -8.18 -17.28
CA ASP A 71 -5.36 -8.89 -16.03
C ASP A 71 -4.44 -8.42 -14.90
N LYS A 72 -3.13 -8.32 -15.15
CA LYS A 72 -2.16 -7.80 -14.17
C LYS A 72 -2.50 -6.37 -13.74
N ALA A 73 -2.81 -5.49 -14.69
CA ALA A 73 -3.11 -4.09 -14.40
C ALA A 73 -4.43 -3.92 -13.62
N GLN A 74 -5.49 -4.67 -13.94
CA GLN A 74 -6.76 -4.62 -13.19
C GLN A 74 -6.56 -5.04 -11.72
N LYS A 75 -5.71 -6.03 -11.45
CA LYS A 75 -5.37 -6.44 -10.07
C LYS A 75 -4.62 -5.34 -9.33
N LEU A 76 -3.62 -4.74 -9.97
CA LEU A 76 -2.85 -3.62 -9.41
C LEU A 76 -3.71 -2.38 -9.14
N VAL A 77 -4.68 -2.08 -10.01
CA VAL A 77 -5.69 -1.02 -9.77
C VAL A 77 -6.46 -1.28 -8.48
N THR A 78 -6.88 -2.52 -8.24
CA THR A 78 -7.63 -2.91 -7.03
C THR A 78 -6.81 -2.71 -5.77
N VAL A 79 -5.56 -3.19 -5.78
CA VAL A 79 -4.63 -3.05 -4.65
C VAL A 79 -4.28 -1.58 -4.39
N ALA A 80 -4.01 -0.81 -5.44
CA ALA A 80 -3.70 0.62 -5.30
C ALA A 80 -4.87 1.42 -4.78
N ALA A 81 -6.08 1.17 -5.29
CA ALA A 81 -7.30 1.79 -4.82
C ALA A 81 -7.56 1.48 -3.33
N TYR A 82 -7.38 0.23 -2.90
CA TYR A 82 -7.52 -0.15 -1.50
C TYR A 82 -6.54 0.62 -0.60
N GLY A 83 -5.26 0.68 -0.96
CA GLY A 83 -4.24 1.40 -0.18
C GLY A 83 -4.51 2.91 -0.08
N GLU A 84 -5.01 3.54 -1.15
CA GLU A 84 -5.37 4.97 -1.11
C GLU A 84 -6.70 5.23 -0.38
N THR A 85 -7.66 4.31 -0.44
CA THR A 85 -8.89 4.38 0.36
C THR A 85 -8.55 4.36 1.85
N ASP A 86 -7.73 3.41 2.28
CA ASP A 86 -7.29 3.27 3.68
C ASP A 86 -6.58 4.55 4.17
N ARG A 87 -5.62 5.04 3.38
CA ARG A 87 -4.92 6.32 3.67
C ARG A 87 -5.86 7.51 3.75
N ALA A 88 -6.88 7.58 2.88
CA ALA A 88 -7.84 8.68 2.91
C ALA A 88 -8.76 8.61 4.15
N ILE A 89 -9.12 7.40 4.60
CA ILE A 89 -9.86 7.18 5.86
C ILE A 89 -9.02 7.65 7.06
N ASP A 90 -7.74 7.29 7.12
CA ASP A 90 -6.81 7.74 8.17
C ASP A 90 -6.73 9.27 8.26
N ASN A 91 -6.80 9.93 7.10
CA ASN A 91 -6.81 11.39 6.98
C ASN A 91 -8.19 12.02 7.21
N LYS A 92 -9.22 11.22 7.50
CA LYS A 92 -10.62 11.65 7.64
C LYS A 92 -11.16 12.35 6.38
N ASP A 93 -10.58 12.07 5.22
CA ASP A 93 -11.00 12.58 3.91
C ASP A 93 -11.97 11.58 3.27
N TYR A 94 -13.17 11.48 3.84
CA TYR A 94 -14.16 10.47 3.44
C TYR A 94 -14.64 10.62 1.99
N ARG A 95 -14.59 11.84 1.45
CA ARG A 95 -14.86 12.10 0.03
C ARG A 95 -13.81 11.41 -0.84
N GLU A 96 -12.54 11.64 -0.55
CA GLU A 96 -11.43 11.05 -1.30
C GLU A 96 -11.41 9.53 -1.13
N ALA A 97 -11.67 9.03 0.08
CA ALA A 97 -11.77 7.59 0.36
C ALA A 97 -12.84 6.92 -0.51
N TYR A 98 -14.00 7.55 -0.64
CA TYR A 98 -15.09 7.06 -1.48
C TYR A 98 -14.71 7.03 -2.96
N VAL A 99 -14.05 8.09 -3.46
CA VAL A 99 -13.58 8.15 -4.86
C VAL A 99 -12.58 7.04 -5.13
N TRP A 100 -11.62 6.79 -4.25
CA TRP A 100 -10.66 5.69 -4.40
C TRP A 100 -11.34 4.32 -4.38
N ALA A 101 -12.31 4.11 -3.49
CA ALA A 101 -13.03 2.85 -3.44
C ALA A 101 -13.77 2.59 -4.76
N MET A 102 -14.46 3.61 -5.28
CA MET A 102 -15.15 3.54 -6.56
C MET A 102 -14.19 3.32 -7.75
N ARG A 103 -12.97 3.87 -7.71
CA ARG A 103 -11.93 3.60 -8.72
C ARG A 103 -11.55 2.13 -8.77
N GLY A 104 -11.33 1.50 -7.62
CA GLY A 104 -11.03 0.07 -7.54
C GLY A 104 -12.19 -0.80 -7.98
N ILE A 105 -13.43 -0.47 -7.59
CA ILE A 105 -14.64 -1.22 -7.97
C ILE A 105 -14.92 -1.13 -9.48
N THR A 106 -14.67 0.03 -10.08
CA THR A 106 -15.02 0.30 -11.48
C THR A 106 -13.95 -0.17 -12.47
N ASN A 107 -12.67 -0.01 -12.12
CA ASN A 107 -11.55 -0.26 -13.03
C ASN A 107 -10.70 -1.48 -12.63
N GLY A 108 -10.94 -2.07 -11.46
CA GLY A 108 -10.14 -3.17 -10.91
C GLY A 108 -10.69 -4.56 -11.19
N ALA A 109 -9.91 -5.57 -10.81
CA ALA A 109 -10.26 -6.98 -10.88
C ALA A 109 -10.96 -7.44 -9.59
N SER A 110 -11.91 -8.36 -9.75
CA SER A 110 -12.51 -9.12 -8.65
C SER A 110 -12.05 -10.58 -8.62
N ARG A 111 -11.11 -10.97 -9.49
CA ARG A 111 -10.64 -12.35 -9.68
C ARG A 111 -9.12 -12.43 -9.69
N GLY A 112 -8.62 -13.63 -9.40
CA GLY A 112 -7.19 -13.89 -9.25
C GLY A 112 -6.65 -13.50 -7.88
N GLU A 113 -5.33 -13.43 -7.78
CA GLU A 113 -4.59 -13.30 -6.52
C GLU A 113 -3.34 -12.44 -6.73
N ILE A 114 -2.98 -11.66 -5.71
CA ILE A 114 -1.69 -10.99 -5.57
C ILE A 114 -1.20 -11.28 -4.14
N ASP A 115 0.04 -11.75 -4.00
CA ASP A 115 0.70 -11.99 -2.72
C ASP A 115 -0.12 -12.79 -1.69
N GLY A 116 -0.83 -13.84 -2.12
CA GLY A 116 -1.65 -14.66 -1.22
C GLY A 116 -3.04 -14.08 -0.90
N VAL A 117 -3.35 -12.87 -1.38
CA VAL A 117 -4.64 -12.21 -1.17
C VAL A 117 -5.48 -12.32 -2.43
N THR A 118 -6.69 -12.89 -2.29
CA THR A 118 -7.61 -12.99 -3.42
C THR A 118 -8.18 -11.62 -3.75
N MET A 119 -8.24 -11.27 -5.04
CA MET A 119 -8.80 -9.99 -5.47
C MET A 119 -10.28 -9.85 -5.12
N LYS A 120 -10.99 -10.98 -4.98
CA LYS A 120 -12.36 -10.98 -4.48
C LYS A 120 -12.46 -10.39 -3.07
N GLN A 121 -11.55 -10.75 -2.16
CA GLN A 121 -11.55 -10.19 -0.80
C GLN A 121 -11.29 -8.68 -0.81
N VAL A 122 -10.32 -8.23 -1.60
CA VAL A 122 -9.99 -6.79 -1.70
C VAL A 122 -11.16 -6.02 -2.32
N TYR A 123 -11.76 -6.57 -3.38
CA TYR A 123 -12.92 -5.98 -4.05
C TYR A 123 -14.13 -5.90 -3.12
N ASP A 124 -14.45 -6.97 -2.41
CA ASP A 124 -15.57 -7.00 -1.45
C ASP A 124 -15.33 -5.97 -0.32
N ALA A 125 -14.09 -5.85 0.18
CA ALA A 125 -13.73 -4.83 1.18
C ALA A 125 -13.91 -3.41 0.64
N LEU A 126 -13.46 -3.13 -0.59
CA LEU A 126 -13.67 -1.83 -1.24
C LEU A 126 -15.15 -1.51 -1.41
N LYS A 127 -15.95 -2.50 -1.80
CA LYS A 127 -17.40 -2.35 -1.97
C LYS A 127 -18.09 -2.03 -0.64
N ASP A 128 -17.77 -2.78 0.40
CA ASP A 128 -18.30 -2.53 1.74
C ASP A 128 -17.90 -1.15 2.28
N LEU A 129 -16.66 -0.71 2.00
CA LEU A 129 -16.20 0.63 2.35
C LEU A 129 -16.96 1.71 1.56
N ALA A 130 -17.14 1.53 0.25
CA ALA A 130 -17.90 2.47 -0.57
C ALA A 130 -19.36 2.60 -0.08
N ASP A 131 -20.01 1.48 0.24
CA ASP A 131 -21.39 1.46 0.74
C ASP A 131 -21.54 2.13 2.12
N LYS A 132 -20.52 2.03 2.98
CA LYS A 132 -20.46 2.74 4.26
C LYS A 132 -20.22 4.23 4.05
N LEU A 133 -19.20 4.59 3.26
CA LEU A 133 -18.82 5.97 2.98
C LEU A 133 -19.93 6.74 2.24
N ALA A 134 -20.73 6.06 1.41
CA ALA A 134 -21.91 6.65 0.77
C ALA A 134 -22.95 7.20 1.77
N ARG A 135 -22.90 6.79 3.03
CA ARG A 135 -23.79 7.28 4.09
C ARG A 135 -23.32 8.61 4.69
N GLU A 136 -22.04 8.96 4.50
CA GLU A 136 -21.44 10.19 5.01
C GLU A 136 -22.07 11.43 4.33
N PRO A 137 -22.38 12.50 5.08
CA PRO A 137 -22.99 13.72 4.53
C PRO A 137 -22.19 14.30 3.35
N VAL A 138 -20.87 14.37 3.50
CA VAL A 138 -19.95 14.90 2.47
C VAL A 138 -20.00 14.11 1.16
N VAL A 139 -20.31 12.81 1.23
CA VAL A 139 -20.42 11.95 0.05
C VAL A 139 -21.82 12.04 -0.56
N LYS A 140 -22.87 12.12 0.26
CA LYS A 140 -24.26 12.30 -0.21
C LYS A 140 -24.46 13.58 -1.02
N GLU A 141 -23.74 14.63 -0.68
CA GLU A 141 -23.80 15.92 -1.38
C GLU A 141 -23.05 15.91 -2.73
N MET A 142 -22.32 14.84 -3.05
CA MET A 142 -21.59 14.73 -4.31
C MET A 142 -22.54 14.53 -5.49
N LYS A 143 -22.28 15.27 -6.58
CA LYS A 143 -23.00 15.08 -7.85
C LYS A 143 -22.48 13.83 -8.56
N TYR A 144 -23.29 12.78 -8.61
CA TYR A 144 -22.94 11.47 -9.20
C TYR A 144 -22.21 11.57 -10.55
N GLY A 145 -22.73 12.34 -11.50
CA GLY A 145 -22.11 12.49 -12.83
C GLY A 145 -20.69 13.08 -12.78
N LYS A 146 -20.43 14.03 -11.88
CA LYS A 146 -19.09 14.61 -11.69
C LYS A 146 -18.16 13.61 -11.00
N THR A 147 -18.67 12.90 -9.99
CA THR A 147 -17.92 11.87 -9.27
C THR A 147 -17.50 10.74 -10.20
N MET A 148 -18.40 10.25 -11.05
CA MET A 148 -18.09 9.19 -12.00
C MET A 148 -17.04 9.62 -13.03
N GLN A 149 -17.10 10.87 -13.49
CA GLN A 149 -16.07 11.41 -14.36
C GLN A 149 -14.69 11.46 -13.68
N GLU A 150 -14.63 11.69 -12.36
CA GLU A 150 -13.40 11.68 -11.56
C GLU A 150 -12.88 10.25 -11.26
N VAL A 151 -13.79 9.28 -11.20
CA VAL A 151 -13.47 7.84 -11.04
C VAL A 151 -12.85 7.28 -12.33
N LEU A 152 -13.37 7.66 -13.48
CA LEU A 152 -12.93 7.14 -14.78
C LEU A 152 -11.68 7.85 -15.32
N ASP A 153 -11.51 9.14 -15.00
CA ASP A 153 -10.41 9.95 -15.54
C ASP A 153 -9.16 9.86 -14.66
N TYR A 154 -8.35 8.82 -14.88
CA TYR A 154 -7.11 8.61 -14.14
C TYR A 154 -6.09 9.75 -14.33
N ARG A 155 -6.22 10.58 -15.38
CA ARG A 155 -5.32 11.72 -15.63
C ARG A 155 -5.56 12.87 -14.66
N LYS A 156 -6.72 12.86 -13.97
CA LYS A 156 -7.03 13.77 -12.87
C LYS A 156 -6.53 13.29 -11.52
N VAL A 157 -5.98 12.07 -11.44
CA VAL A 157 -5.25 11.61 -10.26
C VAL A 157 -4.01 12.47 -10.15
N ARG A 158 -3.83 13.13 -9.00
CA ARG A 158 -2.63 13.94 -8.76
C ARG A 158 -1.43 13.00 -8.66
N LYS A 159 -0.23 13.51 -8.99
CA LYS A 159 0.97 12.68 -8.89
C LYS A 159 1.26 12.40 -7.41
N SER A 160 1.86 11.25 -7.10
CA SER A 160 2.27 10.95 -5.73
C SER A 160 3.21 12.03 -5.16
N SER A 161 4.02 12.68 -6.01
CA SER A 161 4.85 13.84 -5.66
C SER A 161 4.07 15.03 -5.10
N ASP A 162 2.79 15.14 -5.46
CA ASP A 162 1.89 16.21 -5.00
C ASP A 162 1.26 15.88 -3.62
N TYR A 163 1.35 14.62 -3.17
CA TYR A 163 0.72 14.08 -1.96
C TYR A 163 1.66 13.53 -0.89
N LEU A 164 2.96 13.40 -1.16
CA LEU A 164 3.97 13.16 -0.12
C LEU A 164 4.00 14.18 1.05
N PRO A 165 3.21 15.28 1.10
CA PRO A 165 3.06 16.07 2.31
C PRO A 165 1.64 15.99 2.93
N ARG A 166 1.03 14.80 3.00
CA ARG A 166 -0.22 14.57 3.75
C ARG A 166 -0.17 13.48 4.83
N ASP A 167 0.99 12.91 5.09
CA ASP A 167 1.29 12.55 6.48
C ASP A 167 1.13 13.86 7.27
N LYS A 168 0.37 13.83 8.37
CA LYS A 168 0.08 14.99 9.22
C LYS A 168 1.32 15.89 9.31
N LYS A 169 1.16 17.21 9.27
CA LYS A 169 2.31 18.12 9.40
C LYS A 169 2.38 18.64 10.82
N ASP A 170 3.60 18.73 11.35
CA ASP A 170 3.83 19.49 12.57
C ASP A 170 3.49 20.98 12.34
N VAL A 171 3.42 21.77 13.41
CA VAL A 171 3.15 23.22 13.34
C VAL A 171 4.16 23.97 12.43
N ALA A 172 5.30 23.35 12.13
CA ALA A 172 6.36 23.89 11.28
C ALA A 172 6.30 23.41 9.80
N GLY A 173 5.27 22.66 9.42
CA GLY A 173 5.08 22.22 8.04
C GLY A 173 6.01 21.10 7.58
N ARG A 174 6.74 20.47 8.51
CA ARG A 174 7.52 19.24 8.25
C ARG A 174 6.57 18.04 8.28
N PRO A 175 6.87 16.96 7.53
CA PRO A 175 6.16 15.71 7.70
C PRO A 175 6.23 15.33 9.18
N GLU A 176 5.09 15.12 9.83
CA GLU A 176 4.99 14.46 11.13
C GLU A 176 5.41 13.02 10.87
N ILE A 177 6.72 12.83 10.88
CA ILE A 177 7.31 11.57 11.27
C ILE A 177 6.66 11.32 12.62
N LYS A 178 5.65 10.45 12.69
CA LYS A 178 5.26 9.86 13.98
C LYS A 178 6.58 9.46 14.59
N GLU A 179 7.01 10.13 15.65
CA GLU A 179 8.19 9.69 16.39
C GLU A 179 7.91 8.24 16.69
N LYS A 180 8.60 7.37 15.94
CA LYS A 180 8.43 5.95 16.14
C LYS A 180 8.97 5.76 17.52
N ASN A 181 8.13 5.26 18.42
CA ASN A 181 8.54 4.97 19.78
C ASN A 181 9.53 3.79 19.83
N TYR A 182 10.21 3.49 18.71
CA TYR A 182 11.19 2.44 18.54
C TYR A 182 12.25 2.75 17.47
N GLN A 183 13.45 2.26 17.74
CA GLN A 183 14.59 2.20 16.85
C GLN A 183 14.76 0.80 16.28
N LEU A 184 14.98 0.68 14.96
CA LEU A 184 15.38 -0.59 14.34
C LEU A 184 16.83 -0.90 14.73
N LEU A 185 17.04 -2.00 15.45
CA LEU A 185 18.37 -2.47 15.83
C LEU A 185 18.95 -3.45 14.81
N GLU A 186 18.10 -4.26 14.18
CA GLU A 186 18.53 -5.32 13.28
C GLU A 186 17.40 -5.70 12.31
N GLY A 187 17.76 -6.05 11.08
CA GLY A 187 16.84 -6.55 10.07
C GLY A 187 16.33 -5.49 9.07
N PRO A 188 15.51 -5.88 8.07
CA PRO A 188 15.06 -7.26 7.80
C PRO A 188 16.23 -8.21 7.56
N SER A 189 16.31 -9.30 8.32
CA SER A 189 17.40 -10.29 8.27
C SER A 189 16.82 -11.70 8.44
N GLN A 190 17.61 -12.71 8.12
CA GLN A 190 17.16 -14.11 8.14
C GLN A 190 17.89 -14.89 9.23
N ASP A 191 17.16 -15.63 10.06
CA ASP A 191 17.77 -16.48 11.08
C ASP A 191 18.34 -17.77 10.47
N SER A 192 19.11 -18.54 11.26
CA SER A 192 19.72 -19.80 10.83
C SER A 192 18.70 -20.87 10.41
N SER A 193 17.42 -20.68 10.73
CA SER A 193 16.31 -21.55 10.32
C SER A 193 15.56 -21.02 9.09
N GLY A 194 16.04 -19.94 8.48
CA GLY A 194 15.46 -19.36 7.27
C GLY A 194 14.29 -18.40 7.50
N ASN A 195 13.95 -18.03 8.74
CA ASN A 195 12.85 -17.12 9.01
C ASN A 195 13.31 -15.66 8.95
N LEU A 196 12.52 -14.79 8.32
CA LEU A 196 12.76 -13.35 8.35
C LEU A 196 12.43 -12.79 9.74
N TYR A 197 13.27 -11.91 10.24
CA TYR A 197 13.04 -11.18 11.48
C TYR A 197 13.56 -9.75 11.43
N VAL A 198 13.04 -8.92 12.33
CA VAL A 198 13.57 -7.61 12.71
C VAL A 198 13.68 -7.53 14.22
N LYS A 199 14.64 -6.76 14.72
CA LYS A 199 14.74 -6.38 16.13
C LYS A 199 14.50 -4.89 16.25
N VAL A 200 13.58 -4.51 17.10
CA VAL A 200 13.28 -3.11 17.39
C VAL A 200 13.45 -2.84 18.88
N LYS A 201 14.00 -1.67 19.21
CA LYS A 201 14.17 -1.18 20.57
C LYS A 201 13.21 -0.03 20.78
N TYR A 202 12.25 -0.17 21.68
CA TYR A 202 11.36 0.91 22.03
C TYR A 202 12.02 1.97 22.90
N ASP A 203 11.46 3.18 22.93
CA ASP A 203 11.95 4.32 23.71
C ASP A 203 11.90 4.06 25.22
N PHE A 204 10.98 3.18 25.66
CA PHE A 204 10.92 2.67 27.02
C PHE A 204 11.94 1.54 27.30
N GLY A 205 12.91 1.33 26.40
CA GLY A 205 14.06 0.44 26.58
C GLY A 205 13.86 -1.01 26.13
N ALA A 206 12.64 -1.46 25.91
CA ALA A 206 12.39 -2.87 25.57
C ALA A 206 12.87 -3.21 24.15
N ILE A 207 13.60 -4.31 24.03
CA ILE A 207 14.00 -4.86 22.74
C ILE A 207 13.10 -6.06 22.42
N ILE A 208 12.37 -5.98 21.31
CA ILE A 208 11.56 -7.09 20.81
C ILE A 208 12.15 -7.63 19.52
N THR A 209 11.89 -8.90 19.25
CA THR A 209 12.13 -9.49 17.93
C THR A 209 10.78 -9.79 17.29
N ILE A 210 10.60 -9.32 16.06
CA ILE A 210 9.41 -9.56 15.26
C ILE A 210 9.82 -10.53 14.15
N ARG A 211 9.14 -11.67 14.06
CA ARG A 211 9.42 -12.72 13.08
C ARG A 211 8.30 -12.83 12.07
N TYR A 212 8.65 -13.03 10.81
CA TYR A 212 7.73 -13.42 9.77
C TYR A 212 7.47 -14.92 9.80
N TYR A 213 6.19 -15.28 9.82
CA TYR A 213 5.72 -16.65 9.69
C TYR A 213 5.10 -16.82 8.32
N VAL A 214 5.68 -17.74 7.53
CA VAL A 214 5.24 -18.04 6.17
C VAL A 214 3.72 -18.33 6.17
N LYS A 215 2.98 -17.65 5.28
CA LYS A 215 1.51 -17.72 5.13
C LYS A 215 0.70 -17.19 6.31
N ARG A 216 1.33 -16.60 7.33
CA ARG A 216 0.63 -16.02 8.48
C ARG A 216 0.89 -14.53 8.63
N GLY A 217 2.13 -14.07 8.43
CA GLY A 217 2.52 -12.66 8.56
C GLY A 217 3.54 -12.42 9.68
N TRP A 218 3.72 -11.17 10.09
CA TRP A 218 4.68 -10.76 11.12
C TRP A 218 4.09 -10.87 12.51
N LYS A 219 4.89 -11.32 13.49
CA LYS A 219 4.48 -11.45 14.88
C LYS A 219 5.65 -11.25 15.85
N ASN A 220 5.40 -10.59 16.97
CA ASN A 220 6.36 -10.44 18.07
C ASN A 220 6.60 -11.79 18.75
N ILE A 221 7.86 -12.21 18.88
CA ILE A 221 8.25 -13.48 19.50
C ILE A 221 8.56 -13.35 21.00
N ASN A 222 8.72 -12.13 21.51
CA ASN A 222 9.14 -11.83 22.88
C ASN A 222 7.96 -11.68 23.85
N LEU A 223 6.72 -11.85 23.40
CA LEU A 223 5.54 -11.87 24.26
C LEU A 223 5.26 -13.32 24.72
N PRO A 224 5.45 -13.66 26.00
CA PRO A 224 4.95 -14.91 26.55
C PRO A 224 3.43 -14.79 26.74
N ASP A 225 2.68 -15.73 26.18
CA ASP A 225 1.25 -15.98 26.46
C ASP A 225 0.26 -14.81 26.31
N ALA A 226 0.56 -13.80 25.48
CA ALA A 226 -0.47 -12.88 25.00
C ALA A 226 -1.26 -13.56 23.86
N SER A 227 -2.13 -14.49 24.28
CA SER A 227 -3.13 -15.28 23.55
C SER A 227 -2.66 -16.01 22.27
N ALA A 228 -3.15 -17.23 22.10
CA ALA A 228 -3.18 -17.92 20.81
C ALA A 228 -3.89 -17.08 19.72
N ASP A 229 -4.54 -15.98 20.09
CA ASP A 229 -5.33 -15.06 19.28
C ASP A 229 -4.62 -13.74 18.90
N ALA A 230 -3.35 -13.51 19.31
CA ALA A 230 -2.65 -12.31 18.88
C ALA A 230 -2.47 -12.30 17.35
N PRO A 231 -2.97 -11.26 16.64
CA PRO A 231 -3.04 -11.24 15.19
C PRO A 231 -1.64 -11.22 14.58
N TYR A 232 -1.53 -11.80 13.39
CA TYR A 232 -0.38 -11.59 12.53
C TYR A 232 -0.59 -10.30 11.74
N TYR A 233 0.50 -9.56 11.55
CA TYR A 233 0.49 -8.27 10.86
C TYR A 233 1.05 -8.41 9.43
N LEU A 234 0.63 -7.52 8.53
CA LEU A 234 1.05 -7.58 7.13
C LEU A 234 2.48 -7.06 6.95
N SER A 235 2.89 -6.11 7.79
CA SER A 235 4.24 -5.58 7.84
C SER A 235 4.86 -5.68 9.25
N TRP A 236 6.19 -5.68 9.33
CA TRP A 236 6.87 -5.66 10.63
C TRP A 236 6.66 -4.32 11.35
N GLN A 237 6.44 -3.23 10.59
CA GLN A 237 6.13 -1.91 11.11
C GLN A 237 4.75 -1.87 11.76
N GLU A 238 3.71 -2.41 11.13
CA GLU A 238 2.39 -2.57 11.77
C GLU A 238 2.49 -3.40 13.04
N CYS A 239 3.31 -4.46 13.01
CA CYS A 239 3.56 -5.24 14.21
C CYS A 239 4.25 -4.38 15.28
N ALA A 240 5.29 -3.61 14.93
CA ALA A 240 6.00 -2.76 15.87
C ALA A 240 5.12 -1.65 16.44
N ASP A 241 4.27 -1.03 15.62
CA ASP A 241 3.34 0.03 15.99
C ASP A 241 2.24 -0.52 16.91
N ALA A 242 1.64 -1.66 16.56
CA ALA A 242 0.65 -2.31 17.42
C ALA A 242 1.26 -2.75 18.76
N ASN A 243 2.53 -3.19 18.77
CA ASN A 243 3.24 -3.49 20.02
C ASN A 243 3.64 -2.23 20.82
N ALA A 244 3.69 -1.05 20.20
CA ALA A 244 3.86 0.23 20.89
C ALA A 244 2.56 0.64 21.62
N ASP A 245 1.41 0.35 21.01
CA ASP A 245 0.07 0.75 21.48
C ASP A 245 -0.58 -0.25 22.45
N ILE A 246 -0.01 -1.44 22.65
CA ILE A 246 -0.37 -2.34 23.77
C ILE A 246 0.08 -1.65 25.06
N SER A 247 -0.77 -0.73 25.53
CA SER A 247 -0.63 0.20 26.63
C SER A 247 0.10 -0.45 27.80
N LYS A 248 1.39 -0.13 28.00
CA LYS A 248 2.21 -0.81 29.02
C LYS A 248 2.37 -2.30 28.63
N LEU A 249 3.53 -2.69 28.12
CA LEU A 249 4.08 -4.04 28.33
C LEU A 249 4.25 -4.23 29.85
N ARG A 250 3.13 -4.50 30.51
CA ARG A 250 2.86 -4.73 31.94
C ARG A 250 4.13 -5.07 32.74
N ASN A 251 4.86 -4.06 33.24
CA ASN A 251 6.01 -4.18 34.14
C ASN A 251 7.01 -5.32 33.81
N ALA A 252 7.66 -5.31 32.65
CA ALA A 252 8.79 -6.23 32.44
C ALA A 252 10.08 -5.59 33.01
N PRO A 253 10.58 -5.98 34.20
CA PRO A 253 11.96 -5.66 34.53
C PRO A 253 12.85 -6.34 33.51
N GLU A 254 13.89 -5.64 33.07
CA GLU A 254 14.96 -6.26 32.30
C GLU A 254 15.41 -7.53 33.04
N PRO A 255 15.53 -8.69 32.38
CA PRO A 255 16.34 -9.75 32.96
C PRO A 255 17.78 -9.24 32.99
N VAL A 256 18.14 -8.61 34.11
CA VAL A 256 19.53 -8.33 34.42
C VAL A 256 20.19 -9.69 34.53
N ARG A 257 20.93 -10.07 33.50
CA ARG A 257 21.90 -11.16 33.61
C ARG A 257 23.02 -10.69 34.52
N LYS A 258 22.79 -10.74 35.84
CA LYS A 258 23.89 -10.91 36.77
C LYS A 258 24.27 -12.38 36.70
N LYS A 259 25.44 -12.65 36.09
CA LYS A 259 26.18 -13.86 36.42
C LYS A 259 26.48 -13.78 37.91
N ASP A 260 25.72 -14.51 38.71
CA ASP A 260 26.15 -14.88 40.05
C ASP A 260 26.55 -16.35 39.99
N PRO A 261 27.84 -16.69 40.11
CA PRO A 261 28.34 -18.03 39.84
C PRO A 261 28.12 -18.94 41.05
N GLY A 262 26.86 -19.15 41.50
CA GLY A 262 26.69 -20.06 42.63
C GLY A 262 25.35 -20.40 43.26
N LYS A 263 24.16 -19.94 42.85
CA LYS A 263 22.93 -20.32 43.60
C LYS A 263 21.71 -20.65 42.72
N LYS A 264 21.10 -21.82 43.03
CA LYS A 264 19.84 -22.33 42.47
C LYS A 264 18.69 -21.37 42.82
N LEU A 265 17.90 -21.02 41.81
CA LEU A 265 16.67 -20.22 41.94
C LEU A 265 15.58 -21.05 42.62
N TYR A 266 15.06 -20.56 43.75
CA TYR A 266 13.72 -20.88 44.26
C TYR A 266 12.93 -19.56 44.33
N PHE A 267 11.62 -19.61 44.11
CA PHE A 267 10.71 -18.47 44.21
C PHE A 267 9.97 -18.53 45.56
N GLU A 268 10.02 -17.45 46.34
CA GLU A 268 9.07 -17.21 47.44
C GLU A 268 7.97 -16.25 46.96
N GLU A 269 6.71 -16.57 47.29
CA GLU A 269 5.54 -15.73 47.01
C GLU A 269 5.46 -14.57 48.01
N ALA A 270 5.33 -13.34 47.50
CA ALA A 270 5.04 -12.17 48.34
C ALA A 270 3.56 -12.18 48.76
N LYS A 271 3.32 -12.17 50.08
CA LYS A 271 1.97 -12.04 50.68
C LYS A 271 1.40 -10.63 50.45
N PRO A 272 0.06 -10.50 50.30
CA PRO A 272 -0.62 -9.22 50.18
C PRO A 272 -0.99 -8.59 51.54
N SER A 273 -1.15 -7.26 51.54
CA SER A 273 -1.63 -6.34 52.61
C SER A 273 -0.65 -6.09 53.78
N GLU A 274 -0.49 -4.88 54.35
CA GLU A 274 -1.45 -3.82 54.68
C GLU A 274 -0.79 -2.41 54.71
N LEU A 275 -1.67 -1.40 54.47
CA LEU A 275 -1.58 0.06 54.69
C LEU A 275 -0.81 0.94 53.69
#